data_AF-A0A968NZ80-F1
#
_entry.id   AF-A0A968NZ80-F1
#
_cell.length_a   1.000
_cell.length_b   1.000
_cell.length_c   1.000
_cell.angle_alpha   90.00
_cell.angle_beta   90.00
_cell.angle_gamma   90.00
#
_symmetry.space_group_name_H-M   'P 1'
#
loop_
_entity.id
_entity.type
_entity.pdbx_description
1 polymer ?
#
loop_
_entity_poly.entity_id
_entity_poly.type
_entity_poly.pdbx_seq_one_letter_code
_entity_poly.pdbx_strand_id
1 'polypeptide(L)'
;MQRIRTRLLHTDDAKLDVKYVPGGLLDIEFTAQTAILVHQIASRETGTTGMIEELSSANHVWKAHATELREIYRRLRRYEQMLKLASTHTLSALAKDDAIFRKASSLLGRTPDQAWDELRALARESRRILNDLDPTGLRIVNGPMKTHLQTTLATRLGAVLSKATTLPSASKVTKGPDLARAIS
;
A
#
# COMPACT_ATOMS: atom_id res chain seq x y z
N MET A 1 15.67 -7.01 5.78
CA MET A 1 14.30 -7.45 5.44
C MET A 1 14.13 -7.99 4.01
N GLN A 2 15.20 -8.35 3.28
CA GLN A 2 15.14 -8.92 1.92
C GLN A 2 14.89 -10.45 1.88
N ARG A 3 15.13 -11.14 3.01
CA ARG A 3 15.02 -12.61 3.11
C ARG A 3 13.58 -13.12 3.13
N ILE A 4 12.59 -12.31 3.54
CA ILE A 4 11.19 -12.74 3.63
C ILE A 4 10.49 -12.64 2.26
N ARG A 5 10.76 -11.58 1.47
CA ARG A 5 10.09 -11.33 0.17
C ARG A 5 10.50 -12.31 -0.93
N THR A 6 11.75 -12.78 -0.92
CA THR A 6 12.26 -13.68 -1.98
C THR A 6 11.69 -15.11 -1.89
N ARG A 7 11.12 -15.53 -0.75
CA ARG A 7 10.42 -16.83 -0.64
C ARG A 7 8.98 -16.81 -1.16
N LEU A 8 8.36 -15.63 -1.34
CA LEU A 8 6.93 -15.49 -1.66
C LEU A 8 6.64 -15.25 -3.15
N LEU A 9 7.68 -15.09 -3.98
CA LEU A 9 7.56 -14.72 -5.41
C LEU A 9 7.67 -15.93 -6.36
N HIS A 10 7.09 -17.07 -5.99
CA HIS A 10 6.79 -18.10 -6.98
C HIS A 10 5.40 -17.82 -7.54
N THR A 11 5.33 -17.12 -8.67
CA THR A 11 4.17 -17.19 -9.54
C THR A 11 4.26 -18.54 -10.24
N ASP A 12 3.70 -19.57 -9.62
CA ASP A 12 3.09 -20.61 -10.43
C ASP A 12 1.85 -19.96 -11.04
N ASP A 13 1.69 -19.95 -12.36
CA ASP A 13 0.42 -19.53 -12.99
C ASP A 13 -0.79 -20.34 -12.45
N ALA A 14 -0.50 -21.49 -11.85
CA ALA A 14 -1.44 -22.35 -11.18
C ALA A 14 -1.86 -21.87 -9.77
N LYS A 15 -1.12 -20.96 -9.11
CA LYS A 15 -1.38 -20.54 -7.72
C LYS A 15 -1.25 -19.03 -7.50
N LEU A 16 -2.21 -18.44 -6.79
CA LEU A 16 -2.25 -17.01 -6.51
C LEU A 16 -2.47 -16.74 -5.03
N ASP A 17 -1.66 -15.83 -4.50
CA ASP A 17 -1.89 -15.20 -3.20
C ASP A 17 -2.25 -13.73 -3.44
N VAL A 18 -3.52 -13.36 -3.22
CA VAL A 18 -4.05 -12.01 -3.48
C VAL A 18 -3.24 -10.90 -2.80
N LYS A 19 -2.58 -11.21 -1.68
CA LYS A 19 -1.76 -10.24 -0.95
C LYS A 19 -0.38 -10.07 -1.55
N TYR A 20 0.25 -11.17 -1.99
CA TYR A 20 1.67 -11.20 -2.37
C TYR A 20 1.92 -11.34 -3.87
N VAL A 21 0.90 -11.58 -4.69
CA VAL A 21 1.00 -11.56 -6.15
C VAL A 21 1.49 -10.18 -6.63
N PRO A 22 2.31 -10.09 -7.70
CA PRO A 22 2.65 -8.80 -8.30
C PRO A 22 1.41 -7.97 -8.65
N GLY A 23 1.36 -6.72 -8.18
CA GLY A 23 0.16 -5.87 -8.29
C GLY A 23 -0.98 -6.24 -7.33
N GLY A 24 -0.71 -7.11 -6.35
CA GLY A 24 -1.63 -7.45 -5.28
C GLY A 24 -1.72 -6.38 -4.19
N LEU A 25 -2.44 -6.69 -3.11
CA LEU A 25 -2.73 -5.72 -2.04
C LEU A 25 -1.48 -5.09 -1.44
N LEU A 26 -0.45 -5.88 -1.17
CA LEU A 26 0.77 -5.39 -0.53
C LEU A 26 1.52 -4.39 -1.41
N ASP A 27 1.54 -4.61 -2.72
CA ASP A 27 2.20 -3.70 -3.67
C ASP A 27 1.47 -2.33 -3.68
N ILE A 28 0.13 -2.31 -3.65
CA ILE A 28 -0.66 -1.08 -3.59
C ILE A 28 -0.44 -0.35 -2.26
N GLU A 29 -0.56 -1.06 -1.14
CA GLU A 29 -0.37 -0.51 0.22
C GLU A 29 1.01 0.14 0.37
N PHE A 30 2.05 -0.60 -0.02
CA PHE A 30 3.42 -0.12 0.11
C PHE A 30 3.70 1.07 -0.82
N THR A 31 3.15 1.07 -2.03
CA THR A 31 3.29 2.19 -2.97
C THR A 31 2.66 3.46 -2.42
N ALA A 32 1.41 3.38 -1.94
CA ALA A 32 0.73 4.54 -1.37
C ALA A 32 1.48 5.08 -0.14
N GLN A 33 1.87 4.20 0.79
CA GLN A 33 2.63 4.58 1.98
C GLN A 33 3.99 5.21 1.62
N THR A 34 4.71 4.65 0.64
CA THR A 34 5.97 5.20 0.17
C THR A 34 5.77 6.58 -0.46
N ALA A 35 4.71 6.77 -1.23
CA ALA A 35 4.41 8.04 -1.87
C ALA A 35 4.08 9.14 -0.86
N ILE A 36 3.29 8.83 0.18
CA ILE A 36 3.03 9.75 1.29
C ILE A 36 4.35 10.24 1.92
N LEU A 37 5.30 9.33 2.16
CA LEU A 37 6.60 9.67 2.72
C LEU A 37 7.47 10.50 1.78
N VAL A 38 7.56 10.11 0.49
CA VAL A 38 8.38 10.80 -0.51
C VAL A 38 7.86 12.22 -0.76
N HIS A 39 6.54 12.39 -0.81
CA HIS A 39 5.89 13.69 -1.00
C HIS A 39 5.72 14.47 0.32
N GLN A 40 6.15 13.92 1.45
CA GLN A 40 6.04 14.54 2.79
C GLN A 40 4.61 14.98 3.11
N ILE A 41 3.63 14.20 2.68
CA ILE A 41 2.22 14.48 2.93
C ILE A 41 1.94 14.16 4.41
N ALA A 42 1.42 15.15 5.14
CA ALA A 42 0.97 14.98 6.52
C ALA A 42 -0.37 14.23 6.57
N SER A 43 -0.35 12.96 6.14
CA SER A 43 -1.52 12.09 6.08
C SER A 43 -2.09 11.84 7.46
N ARG A 44 -3.40 12.04 7.62
CA ARG A 44 -4.14 11.58 8.80
C ARG A 44 -4.82 10.23 8.57
N GLU A 45 -4.87 9.82 7.31
CA GLU A 45 -5.45 8.56 6.89
C GLU A 45 -4.54 7.38 7.25
N THR A 46 -5.16 6.34 7.79
CA THR A 46 -4.50 5.04 8.05
C THR A 46 -4.87 3.99 7.00
N GLY A 47 -5.95 4.23 6.25
CA GLY A 47 -6.41 3.35 5.19
C GLY A 47 -5.80 3.70 3.83
N THR A 48 -5.43 2.68 3.06
CA THR A 48 -4.85 2.83 1.71
C THR A 48 -5.73 3.65 0.77
N THR A 49 -7.05 3.49 0.85
CA THR A 49 -8.00 4.26 0.04
C THR A 49 -7.94 5.76 0.35
N GLY A 50 -7.81 6.12 1.63
CA GLY A 50 -7.67 7.51 2.08
C GLY A 50 -6.32 8.09 1.66
N MET A 51 -5.24 7.33 1.82
CA MET A 51 -3.91 7.72 1.34
C MET A 51 -3.90 8.00 -0.17
N ILE A 52 -4.56 7.16 -0.98
CA ILE A 52 -4.66 7.39 -2.44
C ILE A 52 -5.42 8.68 -2.74
N GLU A 53 -6.47 9.00 -1.97
CA GLU A 53 -7.24 10.23 -2.15
C GLU A 53 -6.41 11.49 -1.82
N GLU A 54 -5.67 11.47 -0.70
CA GLU A 54 -4.76 12.55 -0.33
C GLU A 54 -3.65 12.73 -1.38
N LEU A 55 -3.08 11.63 -1.87
CA LEU A 55 -2.09 11.64 -2.95
C LEU A 55 -2.65 12.23 -4.24
N SER A 56 -3.89 11.90 -4.59
CA SER A 56 -4.58 12.44 -5.78
C SER A 56 -4.78 13.95 -5.71
N SER A 57 -4.94 14.49 -4.50
CA SER A 57 -5.07 15.93 -4.26
C SER A 57 -3.73 16.66 -4.37
N ALA A 58 -2.63 15.98 -4.03
CA ALA A 58 -1.29 16.56 -3.99
C ALA A 58 -0.46 16.32 -5.27
N ASN A 59 -0.79 15.32 -6.09
CA ASN A 59 0.01 14.91 -7.26
C ASN A 59 -0.87 14.56 -8.46
N HIS A 60 -0.62 15.21 -9.60
CA HIS A 60 -1.41 15.03 -10.83
C HIS A 60 -1.33 13.62 -11.43
N VAL A 61 -0.18 12.93 -11.33
CA VAL A 61 -0.03 11.55 -11.80
C VAL A 61 -0.89 10.62 -10.95
N TRP A 62 -0.91 10.82 -9.63
CA TRP A 62 -1.83 10.11 -8.73
C TRP A 62 -3.28 10.41 -9.04
N LYS A 63 -3.61 11.67 -9.34
CA LYS A 63 -4.97 12.08 -9.73
C LYS A 63 -5.48 11.32 -10.95
N ALA A 64 -4.63 11.08 -11.95
CA ALA A 64 -5.00 10.37 -13.17
C ALA A 64 -5.41 8.90 -12.90
N HIS A 65 -4.88 8.28 -11.85
CA HIS A 65 -5.09 6.85 -11.56
C HIS A 65 -5.91 6.56 -10.30
N ALA A 66 -6.19 7.56 -9.47
CA ALA A 66 -6.75 7.37 -8.13
C ALA A 66 -8.07 6.58 -8.12
N THR A 67 -9.03 6.97 -8.97
CA THR A 67 -10.33 6.30 -9.06
C THR A 67 -10.19 4.82 -9.39
N GLU A 68 -9.39 4.52 -10.41
CA GLU A 68 -9.18 3.15 -10.89
C GLU A 68 -8.43 2.30 -9.84
N LEU A 69 -7.34 2.81 -9.29
CA LEU A 69 -6.54 2.11 -8.30
C LEU A 69 -7.32 1.82 -7.01
N ARG A 70 -8.17 2.76 -6.57
CA ARG A 70 -9.05 2.59 -5.41
C ARG A 70 -10.08 1.48 -5.65
N GLU A 71 -10.67 1.42 -6.84
CA GLU A 71 -11.63 0.37 -7.17
C GLU A 71 -10.96 -1.01 -7.26
N ILE A 72 -9.78 -1.08 -7.87
CA ILE A 72 -8.99 -2.31 -7.92
C ILE A 72 -8.64 -2.79 -6.51
N TYR A 73 -8.11 -1.89 -5.67
CA TYR A 73 -7.79 -2.21 -4.27
C TYR A 73 -9.01 -2.73 -3.50
N ARG A 74 -10.18 -2.09 -3.65
CA ARG A 74 -11.42 -2.52 -3.00
C ARG A 74 -11.85 -3.92 -3.44
N ARG A 75 -11.74 -4.24 -4.74
CA ARG A 75 -12.06 -5.57 -5.28
C ARG A 75 -11.08 -6.62 -4.77
N LEU A 76 -9.77 -6.35 -4.82
CA LEU A 76 -8.75 -7.25 -4.26
C LEU A 76 -8.95 -7.49 -2.76
N ARG A 77 -9.32 -6.45 -2.01
CA ARG A 77 -9.63 -6.57 -0.57
C ARG A 77 -10.85 -7.45 -0.33
N ARG A 78 -11.89 -7.34 -1.16
CA ARG A 78 -13.07 -8.22 -1.08
C ARG A 78 -12.69 -9.67 -1.34
N TYR A 79 -11.85 -9.94 -2.35
CA TYR A 79 -11.32 -11.28 -2.61
C TYR A 79 -10.59 -11.84 -1.37
N GLU A 80 -9.67 -11.07 -0.79
CA GLU A 80 -8.95 -11.47 0.43
C GLU A 80 -9.90 -11.78 1.60
N GLN A 81 -10.92 -10.95 1.80
CA GLN A 81 -11.93 -11.15 2.84
C GLN A 81 -12.73 -12.44 2.63
N MET A 82 -13.19 -12.71 1.40
CA MET A 82 -13.97 -13.92 1.10
C MET A 82 -13.12 -15.19 1.22
N LEU A 83 -11.85 -15.13 0.81
CA LEU A 83 -10.91 -16.22 1.02
C LEU A 83 -10.71 -16.50 2.52
N LYS A 84 -10.58 -15.46 3.34
CA LYS A 84 -10.45 -15.61 4.80
C LYS A 84 -11.70 -16.21 5.44
N LEU A 85 -12.90 -15.81 5.00
CA LEU A 85 -14.16 -16.40 5.47
C LEU A 85 -14.35 -17.86 4.99
N ALA A 86 -13.82 -18.19 3.82
CA ALA A 86 -13.90 -19.54 3.27
C ALA A 86 -12.94 -20.52 3.97
N SER A 87 -11.90 -20.02 4.62
CA SER A 87 -10.86 -20.80 5.29
C SER A 87 -11.02 -20.84 6.82
N THR A 88 -10.62 -21.94 7.44
CA THR A 88 -10.52 -22.08 8.90
C THR A 88 -9.09 -21.86 9.43
N HIS A 89 -8.11 -21.69 8.54
CA HIS A 89 -6.70 -21.52 8.86
C HIS A 89 -6.05 -20.38 8.06
N THR A 90 -4.80 -20.05 8.38
CA THR A 90 -3.99 -19.09 7.61
C THR A 90 -3.90 -19.54 6.15
N LEU A 91 -4.18 -18.61 5.24
CA LEU A 91 -4.13 -18.84 3.81
C LEU A 91 -2.71 -18.77 3.27
N SER A 92 -2.40 -19.66 2.33
CA SER A 92 -1.23 -19.61 1.46
C SER A 92 -1.69 -19.38 0.01
N ALA A 93 -0.77 -19.35 -0.96
CA ALA A 93 -1.12 -19.26 -2.37
C ALA A 93 -2.05 -20.41 -2.79
N LEU A 94 -3.22 -20.06 -3.32
CA LEU A 94 -4.28 -21.01 -3.66
C LEU A 94 -4.33 -21.28 -5.16
N ALA A 95 -4.62 -22.54 -5.52
CA ALA A 95 -4.92 -22.90 -6.90
C ALA A 95 -6.37 -22.58 -7.27
N LYS A 96 -6.65 -22.49 -8.57
CA LYS A 96 -8.01 -22.19 -9.08
C LYS A 96 -9.05 -23.23 -8.65
N ASP A 97 -8.66 -24.49 -8.61
CA ASP A 97 -9.49 -25.65 -8.26
C ASP A 97 -9.54 -25.93 -6.75
N ASP A 98 -8.81 -25.15 -5.95
CA ASP A 98 -8.80 -25.24 -4.50
C ASP A 98 -10.22 -25.07 -3.92
N ALA A 99 -10.56 -25.90 -2.94
CA ALA A 99 -11.89 -25.91 -2.33
C ALA A 99 -12.23 -24.57 -1.65
N ILE A 100 -11.24 -23.92 -1.03
CA ILE A 100 -11.37 -22.59 -0.41
C ILE A 100 -11.66 -21.56 -1.49
N PHE A 101 -10.91 -21.60 -2.60
CA PHE A 101 -11.10 -20.67 -3.71
C PHE A 101 -12.48 -20.84 -4.35
N ARG A 102 -12.95 -22.07 -4.54
CA ARG A 102 -14.30 -22.36 -5.04
C ARG A 102 -15.38 -21.81 -4.12
N LYS A 103 -15.25 -22.02 -2.81
CA LYS A 103 -16.20 -21.48 -1.81
C LYS A 103 -16.20 -19.95 -1.81
N ALA A 104 -15.03 -19.32 -1.81
CA ALA A 104 -14.92 -17.86 -1.87
C ALA A 104 -15.50 -17.28 -3.17
N SER A 105 -15.30 -17.95 -4.30
CA SER A 105 -15.90 -17.56 -5.59
C SER A 105 -17.42 -17.60 -5.53
N SER A 106 -17.99 -18.64 -4.92
CA SER A 106 -19.43 -18.73 -4.69
C SER A 106 -19.97 -17.61 -3.78
N LEU A 107 -19.23 -17.23 -2.73
CA LEU A 107 -19.59 -16.10 -1.86
C LEU A 107 -19.58 -14.76 -2.59
N LEU A 108 -18.80 -14.65 -3.66
CA LEU A 108 -18.76 -13.48 -4.55
C LEU A 108 -19.83 -13.51 -5.66
N GLY A 109 -20.64 -14.57 -5.72
CA GLY A 109 -21.61 -14.78 -6.80
C GLY A 109 -20.96 -15.06 -8.16
N ARG A 110 -19.78 -15.68 -8.17
CA ARG A 110 -18.98 -15.95 -9.38
C ARG A 110 -18.62 -17.42 -9.51
N THR A 111 -18.44 -17.87 -10.74
CA THR A 111 -17.76 -19.14 -10.99
C THR A 111 -16.27 -19.03 -10.67
N PRO A 112 -15.59 -20.15 -10.34
CA PRO A 112 -14.14 -20.14 -10.08
C PRO A 112 -13.33 -19.57 -11.25
N ASP A 113 -13.71 -19.85 -12.50
CA ASP A 113 -13.02 -19.33 -13.68
C ASP A 113 -13.15 -17.80 -13.78
N GLN A 114 -14.38 -17.27 -13.65
CA GLN A 114 -14.61 -15.82 -13.66
C GLN A 114 -13.86 -15.11 -12.53
N ALA A 115 -13.85 -15.71 -11.33
CA ALA A 115 -13.16 -15.16 -10.17
C ALA A 115 -11.63 -15.13 -10.38
N TRP A 116 -11.08 -16.22 -10.94
CA TRP A 116 -9.66 -16.35 -11.22
C TRP A 116 -9.20 -15.35 -12.29
N ASP A 117 -9.94 -15.24 -13.38
CA ASP A 117 -9.62 -14.32 -14.47
C ASP A 117 -9.74 -12.85 -14.03
N GLU A 118 -10.75 -12.53 -13.23
CA GLU A 118 -10.88 -11.21 -12.63
C GLU A 118 -9.70 -10.89 -11.70
N LEU A 119 -9.32 -11.80 -10.80
CA LEU A 119 -8.21 -11.59 -9.89
C LEU A 119 -6.90 -11.32 -10.65
N ARG A 120 -6.63 -12.10 -11.71
CA ARG A 120 -5.47 -11.91 -12.58
C ARG A 120 -5.54 -10.60 -13.36
N ALA A 121 -6.71 -10.21 -13.84
CA ALA A 121 -6.89 -8.92 -14.52
C ALA A 121 -6.65 -7.74 -13.57
N LEU A 122 -7.21 -7.79 -12.36
CA LEU A 122 -7.02 -6.77 -11.32
C LEU A 122 -5.54 -6.62 -10.92
N ALA A 123 -4.84 -7.74 -10.70
CA ALA A 123 -3.43 -7.72 -10.34
C ALA A 123 -2.56 -7.14 -11.48
N ARG A 124 -2.82 -7.54 -12.74
CA ARG A 124 -2.11 -6.99 -13.91
C ARG A 124 -2.36 -5.49 -14.07
N GLU A 125 -3.61 -5.06 -13.93
CA GLU A 125 -3.96 -3.65 -14.11
C GLU A 125 -3.41 -2.79 -12.98
N SER A 126 -3.52 -3.24 -11.73
CA SER A 126 -2.84 -2.59 -10.61
C SER A 126 -1.35 -2.47 -10.89
N ARG A 127 -0.70 -3.55 -11.34
CA ARG A 127 0.72 -3.50 -11.65
C ARG A 127 1.06 -2.45 -12.70
N ARG A 128 0.27 -2.35 -13.77
CA ARG A 128 0.44 -1.32 -14.82
C ARG A 128 0.37 0.08 -14.21
N ILE A 129 -0.68 0.37 -13.43
CA ILE A 129 -0.85 1.67 -12.76
C ILE A 129 0.30 1.97 -11.80
N LEU A 130 0.73 0.98 -10.98
CA LEU A 130 1.82 1.17 -10.03
C LEU A 130 3.16 1.45 -10.74
N ASN A 131 3.36 0.90 -11.95
CA ASN A 131 4.52 1.22 -12.77
C ASN A 131 4.47 2.68 -13.28
N ASP A 132 3.28 3.18 -13.63
CA ASP A 132 3.09 4.55 -14.12
C ASP A 132 3.23 5.59 -12.99
N LEU A 133 2.79 5.24 -11.77
CA LEU A 133 2.89 6.11 -10.60
C LEU A 133 4.32 6.31 -10.10
N ASP A 134 5.19 5.29 -10.28
CA ASP A 134 6.58 5.22 -9.82
C ASP A 134 6.90 6.19 -8.66
N PRO A 135 6.41 5.92 -7.44
CA PRO A 135 6.53 6.84 -6.31
C PRO A 135 7.98 7.08 -5.88
N THR A 136 8.94 6.34 -6.44
CA THR A 136 10.37 6.40 -6.11
C THR A 136 11.24 7.00 -7.22
N GLY A 137 10.74 7.13 -8.45
CA GLY A 137 11.57 7.41 -9.65
C GLY A 137 12.48 6.23 -10.04
N LEU A 138 12.22 5.04 -9.53
CA LEU A 138 12.94 3.80 -9.81
C LEU A 138 11.97 2.88 -10.54
N ARG A 139 11.84 3.08 -11.87
CA ARG A 139 10.99 2.33 -12.79
C ARG A 139 10.75 0.90 -12.27
N ILE A 140 9.49 0.58 -12.01
CA ILE A 140 9.07 -0.76 -11.66
C ILE A 140 9.17 -1.62 -12.93
N VAL A 141 10.37 -2.03 -13.33
CA VAL A 141 10.62 -2.92 -14.47
C VAL A 141 10.71 -4.37 -14.00
N ASN A 142 10.11 -5.26 -14.80
CA ASN A 142 9.91 -6.70 -14.57
C ASN A 142 11.04 -7.41 -13.79
N GLY A 143 10.70 -8.03 -12.66
CA GLY A 143 11.62 -8.78 -11.78
C GLY A 143 11.82 -8.16 -10.38
N PRO A 144 12.25 -8.93 -9.36
CA PRO A 144 12.35 -8.42 -7.99
C PRO A 144 13.34 -7.26 -7.96
N MET A 145 12.87 -6.14 -7.40
CA MET A 145 13.54 -4.85 -7.17
C MET A 145 14.86 -5.07 -6.40
N LYS A 146 15.89 -5.56 -7.10
CA LYS A 146 17.23 -5.76 -6.59
C LYS A 146 18.09 -4.64 -7.15
N THR A 147 18.87 -4.06 -6.25
CA THR A 147 20.15 -3.38 -6.52
C THR A 147 20.19 -1.85 -6.61
N HIS A 148 19.12 -1.08 -6.40
CA HIS A 148 19.25 0.40 -6.26
C HIS A 148 18.60 1.05 -5.03
N LEU A 149 17.88 0.28 -4.21
CA LEU A 149 17.13 0.81 -3.07
C LEU A 149 17.97 1.14 -1.84
N GLN A 150 19.18 0.58 -1.67
CA GLN A 150 19.93 0.85 -0.44
C GLN A 150 20.61 2.22 -0.47
N THR A 151 21.12 2.66 -1.61
CA THR A 151 21.83 3.94 -1.70
C THR A 151 20.86 5.10 -1.84
N THR A 152 19.89 5.02 -2.76
CA THR A 152 19.03 6.19 -3.09
C THR A 152 17.98 6.51 -2.02
N LEU A 153 17.36 5.49 -1.38
CA LEU A 153 16.44 5.71 -0.25
C LEU A 153 17.21 6.18 0.99
N ALA A 154 18.40 5.65 1.29
CA ALA A 154 19.20 6.14 2.42
C ALA A 154 19.61 7.60 2.23
N THR A 155 20.02 7.99 1.01
CA THR A 155 20.35 9.38 0.69
C THR A 155 19.14 10.31 0.77
N ARG A 156 17.96 9.90 0.26
CA ARG A 156 16.76 10.75 0.27
C ARG A 156 16.05 10.78 1.63
N LEU A 157 15.93 9.66 2.34
CA LEU A 157 15.45 9.64 3.73
C LEU A 157 16.42 10.40 4.65
N GLY A 158 17.74 10.27 4.44
CA GLY A 158 18.74 11.07 5.16
C GLY A 158 18.56 12.57 4.93
N ALA A 159 18.28 12.99 3.69
CA ALA A 159 18.03 14.40 3.38
C ALA A 159 16.70 14.93 3.96
N VAL A 160 15.64 14.12 3.97
CA VAL A 160 14.34 14.47 4.57
C VAL A 160 14.44 14.56 6.09
N LEU A 161 15.11 13.60 6.73
CA LEU A 161 15.33 13.60 8.18
C LEU A 161 16.28 14.72 8.62
N SER A 162 17.28 15.06 7.80
CA SER A 162 18.19 16.19 8.04
C SER A 162 17.45 17.54 7.99
N LYS A 163 16.54 17.75 7.03
CA LYS A 163 15.72 18.97 6.96
C LYS A 163 14.72 19.10 8.11
N ALA A 164 14.21 18.00 8.66
CA ALA A 164 13.31 18.01 9.82
C ALA A 164 14.01 18.40 11.14
N THR A 165 15.34 18.36 11.20
CA THR A 165 16.12 18.63 12.43
C THR A 165 16.45 20.12 12.61
N THR A 166 16.22 20.96 11.58
CA THR A 166 16.41 22.42 11.65
C THR A 166 15.07 23.13 11.85
N LEU A 167 14.45 22.97 13.02
CA LEU A 167 13.47 23.94 13.55
C LEU A 167 14.12 24.74 14.69
N PRO A 168 13.90 26.07 14.78
CA PRO A 168 14.56 26.90 15.77
C PRO A 168 14.05 26.59 17.19
N SER A 169 15.01 26.43 18.11
CA SER A 169 14.83 26.24 19.54
C SER A 169 13.87 27.28 20.15
N ALA A 170 12.80 26.81 20.79
CA ALA A 170 11.94 27.65 21.62
C ALA A 170 12.70 28.10 22.88
N SER A 171 13.02 29.39 22.96
CA SER A 171 13.54 30.03 24.17
C SER A 171 12.71 31.25 24.51
N LYS A 172 11.86 31.11 25.54
CA LYS A 172 11.76 31.97 26.73
C LYS A 172 10.42 31.73 27.45
N VAL A 173 10.52 31.07 28.60
CA VAL A 173 9.51 31.06 29.66
C VAL A 173 9.59 32.41 30.37
N THR A 174 8.52 33.20 30.38
CA THR A 174 8.36 34.36 31.26
C THR A 174 7.31 34.05 32.33
N LYS A 175 7.70 34.23 33.59
CA LYS A 175 6.93 34.02 34.83
C LYS A 175 5.76 35.01 35.01
N GLY A 176 4.64 34.52 35.57
CA GLY A 176 3.69 35.21 36.48
C GLY A 176 2.79 36.32 35.93
N PRO A 177 1.60 36.59 36.51
CA PRO A 177 1.48 36.86 37.94
C PRO A 177 0.32 36.16 38.71
N ASP A 178 0.46 36.28 40.03
CA ASP A 178 -0.35 35.86 41.19
C ASP A 178 -1.86 36.13 41.12
N LEU A 179 -2.66 35.13 41.52
CA LEU A 179 -4.07 35.26 41.87
C LEU A 179 -4.24 35.13 43.38
N ALA A 180 -4.02 36.22 44.12
CA ALA A 180 -4.40 36.33 45.53
C ALA A 180 -4.62 37.80 45.95
N ARG A 181 -5.84 38.32 45.75
CA ARG A 181 -6.53 39.34 46.58
C ARG A 181 -7.76 39.90 45.86
N ALA A 182 -8.94 39.66 46.43
CA ALA A 182 -9.98 40.68 46.68
C ALA A 182 -11.27 39.99 47.16
N ILE A 183 -11.40 39.87 48.48
CA ILE A 183 -12.70 39.95 49.15
C ILE A 183 -12.92 41.43 49.39
N SER A 184 -13.96 42.01 48.80
CA SER A 184 -14.85 43.00 49.42
C SER A 184 -16.13 43.14 48.61
#